data_AF-A0AAD5JDT2-F1
#
_entry.id   AF-A0AAD5JDT2-F1
#
_cell.length_a   1.000
_cell.length_b   1.000
_cell.length_c   1.000
_cell.angle_alpha   90.00
_cell.angle_beta   90.00
_cell.angle_gamma   90.00
#
_symmetry.space_group_name_H-M   'P 1'
#
loop_
_entity.id
_entity.type
_entity.pdbx_description
1 polymer ?
#
loop_
_entity_poly.entity_id
_entity_poly.type
_entity_poly.pdbx_seq_one_letter_code
_entity_poly.pdbx_strand_id
1 'polypeptide(L)'
;MGVDGGHFRRGMLLVLVVCVWCLLIPQSGAARLSSESRQKLEVQKHLNRLNKPPVKTIESPDGDVIDCVHISHQPAFDHPYLKDHKIQMKPNYHPEGLFDDNKVSAKASKERTNPISQLWHTNGKCPEDTIPIRRTKKDDVLRASSVKRYGRKKHRTIPVPKSADPDLVNESGHQHAIAYIEGDKYYGAKATINVWEPKIQQPNEFSLSQLWILGGSFGQDLNSIEAGWQVSPDLYGDNNTRLFTYWTSDAYQATGCYNLLCSGFIQINSEIAMGASISPISGFRNSQYDISILIWKDPTEGHWWMQFGNDYVLGYWPSFLFSYLAESASMIEWGGEVVNSEPDGQHTSTQMGSGHFPEEGFGKASYFRNIQVVDGSNNLKAPKGIGTFTEQSNCYDVQTGNNGDWGHYFYYGGPVSNLEDLYVEYYYSLKEVFYLEEIEEEWSRLTRLRELILVGLPKLMSIWKGKHEIAKLENLKMMKVKDCGKLRNIFSKTLAHKLYTLEHLTILKCGSLEEIVSNDNVEVGGEAVQQMDLSTVPPLFFFQNLQKLLISKCNKMESVLPLIVVEGLNLLEELIVDSCN
;
A
#
# COMPACT_ATOMS: atom_id res chain seq x y z
N MET A 1 42.66 87.68 -34.10
CA MET A 1 43.85 87.08 -33.46
C MET A 1 43.44 85.72 -32.94
N GLY A 2 44.14 84.68 -33.39
CA GLY A 2 43.62 83.32 -33.51
C GLY A 2 43.46 82.55 -32.20
N VAL A 3 42.57 81.56 -32.22
CA VAL A 3 42.52 80.45 -31.27
C VAL A 3 42.39 79.16 -32.06
N ASP A 4 43.38 78.29 -31.82
CA ASP A 4 43.62 76.99 -32.43
C ASP A 4 42.54 75.95 -32.12
N GLY A 5 42.21 75.16 -33.14
CA GLY A 5 41.62 73.83 -33.00
C GLY A 5 42.71 72.78 -32.99
N GLY A 6 42.70 71.85 -32.02
CA GLY A 6 43.78 70.86 -32.00
C GLY A 6 43.80 69.75 -30.96
N HIS A 7 42.73 69.39 -30.24
CA HIS A 7 42.76 68.23 -29.34
C HIS A 7 41.45 67.39 -29.38
N PHE A 8 41.19 66.74 -30.52
CA PHE A 8 40.14 65.70 -30.64
C PHE A 8 40.68 64.34 -31.14
N ARG A 9 41.95 64.00 -30.85
CA ARG A 9 42.56 62.74 -31.35
C ARG A 9 43.20 61.81 -30.33
N ARG A 10 43.08 62.07 -29.02
CA ARG A 10 43.63 61.17 -27.97
C ARG A 10 42.60 60.44 -27.10
N GLY A 11 41.35 60.91 -27.03
CA GLY A 11 40.28 60.23 -26.27
C GLY A 11 39.63 59.05 -27.01
N MET A 12 39.52 59.12 -28.34
CA MET A 12 38.78 58.12 -29.12
C MET A 12 39.58 56.82 -29.36
N LEU A 13 40.92 56.88 -29.33
CA LEU A 13 41.76 55.69 -29.46
C LEU A 13 41.77 54.84 -28.17
N LEU A 14 41.74 55.48 -26.99
CA LEU A 14 41.74 54.77 -25.71
C LEU A 14 40.42 54.04 -25.44
N VAL A 15 39.28 54.61 -25.86
CA VAL A 15 37.97 53.93 -25.75
C VAL A 15 37.87 52.74 -26.70
N LEU A 16 38.42 52.84 -27.92
CA LEU A 16 38.44 51.72 -28.86
C LEU A 16 39.36 50.57 -28.42
N VAL A 17 40.51 50.86 -27.79
CA VAL A 17 41.42 49.81 -27.30
C VAL A 17 40.83 49.08 -26.09
N VAL A 18 40.12 49.76 -25.19
CA VAL A 18 39.42 49.09 -24.06
C VAL A 18 38.24 48.25 -24.56
N CYS A 19 37.48 48.72 -25.55
CA CYS A 19 36.41 47.92 -26.16
C CYS A 19 36.94 46.68 -26.90
N VAL A 20 38.10 46.77 -27.56
CA VAL A 20 38.72 45.61 -28.23
C VAL A 20 39.32 44.62 -27.22
N TRP A 21 39.80 45.08 -26.06
CA TRP A 21 40.25 44.18 -24.98
C TRP A 21 39.08 43.53 -24.22
N CYS A 22 37.90 44.17 -24.14
CA CYS A 22 36.67 43.51 -23.68
C CYS A 22 36.13 42.50 -24.70
N LEU A 23 36.43 42.66 -25.99
CA LEU A 23 36.10 41.70 -27.06
C LEU A 23 37.14 40.57 -27.22
N LEU A 24 38.29 40.69 -26.55
CA LEU A 24 39.39 39.71 -26.53
C LEU A 24 39.62 39.09 -25.14
N ILE A 25 38.71 39.29 -24.19
CA ILE A 25 38.53 38.26 -23.16
C ILE A 25 38.06 37.04 -23.94
N PRO A 26 38.78 35.90 -23.95
CA PRO A 26 38.17 34.69 -24.47
C PRO A 26 36.87 34.58 -23.71
N GLN A 27 35.74 34.62 -24.43
CA GLN A 27 34.55 33.95 -23.95
C GLN A 27 35.05 32.54 -23.66
N SER A 28 35.44 32.32 -22.41
CA SER A 28 35.45 31.01 -21.81
C SER A 28 34.02 30.64 -22.02
N GLY A 29 33.78 29.93 -23.14
CA GLY A 29 32.48 29.44 -23.48
C GLY A 29 32.05 28.77 -22.20
N ALA A 30 31.06 29.33 -21.52
CA ALA A 30 30.37 28.60 -20.50
C ALA A 30 29.80 27.43 -21.28
N ALA A 31 30.59 26.34 -21.36
CA ALA A 31 30.30 25.19 -22.16
C ALA A 31 28.93 24.79 -21.66
N ARG A 32 27.90 24.99 -22.49
CA ARG A 32 26.54 24.68 -22.10
C ARG A 32 26.57 23.17 -21.86
N LEU A 33 26.64 22.78 -20.58
CA LEU A 33 26.65 21.37 -20.22
C LEU A 33 25.47 20.73 -20.91
N SER A 34 25.70 19.59 -21.56
CA SER A 34 24.64 18.77 -22.13
C SER A 34 23.61 18.45 -21.05
N SER A 35 22.36 18.22 -21.44
CA SER A 35 21.28 17.87 -20.50
C SER A 35 21.70 16.70 -19.58
N GLU A 36 22.32 15.68 -20.16
CA GLU A 36 22.85 14.52 -19.44
C GLU A 36 23.95 14.88 -18.44
N SER A 37 24.88 15.78 -18.81
CA SER A 37 25.94 16.23 -17.91
C SER A 37 25.40 17.07 -16.75
N ARG A 38 24.33 17.85 -16.98
CA ARG A 38 23.64 18.60 -15.91
C ARG A 38 22.96 17.65 -14.93
N GLN A 39 22.21 16.67 -15.45
CA GLN A 39 21.53 15.68 -14.61
C GLN A 39 22.53 14.87 -13.77
N LYS A 40 23.65 14.43 -14.36
CA LYS A 40 24.73 13.75 -13.61
C LYS A 40 25.28 14.63 -12.48
N LEU A 41 25.52 15.92 -12.75
CA LEU A 41 26.00 16.86 -11.73
C LEU A 41 24.97 17.10 -10.62
N GLU A 42 23.69 17.23 -10.97
CA GLU A 42 22.60 17.39 -10.00
C GLU A 42 22.46 16.16 -9.09
N VAL A 43 22.47 14.96 -9.67
CA VAL A 43 22.45 13.70 -8.92
C VAL A 43 23.67 13.61 -7.99
N GLN A 44 24.87 13.91 -8.48
CA GLN A 44 26.08 13.86 -7.65
C GLN A 44 26.02 14.84 -6.48
N LYS A 45 25.58 16.09 -6.71
CA LYS A 45 25.39 17.08 -5.65
C LYS A 45 24.38 16.62 -4.60
N HIS A 46 23.29 16.00 -5.06
CA HIS A 46 22.25 15.47 -4.17
C HIS A 46 22.78 14.30 -3.32
N LEU A 47 23.49 13.34 -3.93
CA LEU A 47 24.11 12.23 -3.22
C LEU A 47 25.13 12.69 -2.18
N ASN A 48 25.96 13.69 -2.50
CA ASN A 48 26.93 14.25 -1.54
C ASN A 48 26.26 14.90 -0.33
N ARG A 49 25.01 15.37 -0.47
CA ARG A 49 24.23 15.92 0.64
C ARG A 49 23.68 14.81 1.53
N LEU A 50 23.12 13.76 0.92
CA LEU A 50 22.49 12.63 1.60
C LEU A 50 23.50 11.70 2.28
N ASN A 51 24.53 11.29 1.56
CA ASN A 51 25.52 10.33 2.03
C ASN A 51 26.62 11.08 2.78
N LYS A 52 26.51 11.10 4.11
CA LYS A 52 27.51 11.70 4.99
C LYS A 52 28.77 10.83 5.06
N PRO A 53 29.96 11.40 5.31
CA PRO A 53 31.19 10.63 5.44
C PRO A 53 31.09 9.56 6.54
N PRO A 54 31.25 8.27 6.21
CA PRO A 54 31.17 7.20 7.20
C PRO A 54 32.47 7.08 8.02
N VAL A 55 32.32 6.71 9.29
CA VAL A 55 33.39 6.20 10.15
C VAL A 55 33.65 4.72 9.84
N LYS A 56 32.57 3.98 9.50
CA LYS A 56 32.60 2.58 9.12
C LYS A 56 31.49 2.31 8.11
N THR A 57 31.73 1.42 7.16
CA THR A 57 30.73 0.92 6.22
C THR A 57 30.52 -0.57 6.43
N ILE A 58 29.27 -1.02 6.35
CA ILE A 58 28.86 -2.42 6.48
C ILE A 58 28.05 -2.78 5.25
N GLU A 59 28.46 -3.82 4.53
CA GLU A 59 27.68 -4.39 3.44
C GLU A 59 26.75 -5.45 4.01
N SER A 60 25.47 -5.35 3.69
CA SER A 60 24.42 -6.25 4.14
C SER A 60 24.18 -7.37 3.11
N PRO A 61 23.77 -8.59 3.52
CA PRO A 61 23.50 -9.69 2.59
C PRO A 61 22.43 -9.42 1.53
N ASP A 62 21.50 -8.49 1.80
CA ASP A 62 20.44 -8.05 0.88
C ASP A 62 20.91 -6.97 -0.12
N GLY A 63 22.20 -6.61 -0.11
CA GLY A 63 22.78 -5.62 -1.03
C GLY A 63 22.70 -4.18 -0.54
N ASP A 64 22.17 -3.95 0.66
CA ASP A 64 22.26 -2.65 1.33
C ASP A 64 23.70 -2.35 1.75
N VAL A 65 24.02 -1.06 1.76
CA VAL A 65 25.27 -0.55 2.34
C VAL A 65 24.89 0.38 3.48
N ILE A 66 25.29 0.04 4.70
CA ILE A 66 25.03 0.83 5.91
C ILE A 66 26.30 1.60 6.27
N ASP A 67 26.18 2.92 6.26
CA ASP A 67 27.22 3.86 6.66
C ASP A 67 27.01 4.28 8.10
N CYS A 68 27.94 3.91 8.97
CA CYS A 68 27.99 4.37 10.35
C CYS A 68 28.57 5.79 10.36
N VAL A 69 27.71 6.77 10.58
CA VAL A 69 28.05 8.20 10.55
C VAL A 69 28.11 8.71 11.98
N HIS A 70 29.15 9.48 12.32
CA HIS A 70 29.24 10.09 13.65
C HIS A 70 27.97 10.89 13.96
N ILE A 71 27.44 10.74 15.18
CA ILE A 71 26.11 11.23 15.55
C ILE A 71 25.95 12.73 15.29
N SER A 72 27.00 13.53 15.45
CA SER A 72 27.00 14.99 15.19
C SER A 72 27.07 15.39 13.71
N HIS A 73 27.27 14.45 12.78
CA HIS A 73 27.39 14.72 11.34
C HIS A 73 26.18 14.22 10.54
N GLN A 74 25.14 13.72 11.21
CA GLN A 74 23.95 13.19 10.58
C GLN A 74 23.17 14.25 9.78
N PRO A 75 22.33 13.84 8.81
CA PRO A 75 21.55 14.75 7.96
C PRO A 75 20.67 15.76 8.72
N ALA A 76 20.23 15.46 9.95
CA ALA A 76 19.44 16.36 10.78
C ALA A 76 20.04 17.77 10.90
N PHE A 77 21.37 17.88 10.96
CA PHE A 77 22.07 19.15 11.19
C PHE A 77 22.28 19.99 9.92
N ASP A 78 21.82 19.51 8.76
CA ASP A 78 21.69 20.36 7.58
C ASP A 78 20.53 21.37 7.74
N HIS A 79 19.63 21.17 8.72
CA HIS A 79 18.57 22.11 9.03
C HIS A 79 19.14 23.39 9.66
N PRO A 80 18.78 24.60 9.16
CA PRO A 80 19.35 25.85 9.65
C PRO A 80 19.22 26.05 11.17
N TYR A 81 18.09 25.65 11.75
CA TYR A 81 17.82 25.77 13.18
C TYR A 81 18.41 24.65 14.04
N LEU A 82 19.04 23.62 13.44
CA LEU A 82 19.65 22.51 14.18
C LEU A 82 21.17 22.55 14.24
N LYS A 83 21.84 23.49 13.56
CA LYS A 83 23.31 23.50 13.45
C LYS A 83 24.06 23.43 14.78
N ASP A 84 23.54 24.13 15.80
CA ASP A 84 24.12 24.21 17.14
C ASP A 84 23.24 23.46 18.18
N HIS A 85 22.36 22.58 17.71
CA HIS A 85 21.43 21.86 18.59
C HIS A 85 22.19 20.86 19.48
N LYS A 86 21.93 20.94 20.79
CA LYS A 86 22.48 19.98 21.75
C LYS A 86 21.68 18.68 21.68
N ILE A 87 22.35 17.60 21.29
CA ILE A 87 21.72 16.28 21.16
C ILE A 87 21.28 15.78 22.54
N GLN A 88 19.99 15.54 22.71
CA GLN A 88 19.44 14.80 23.83
C GLN A 88 19.62 13.30 23.58
N MET A 89 20.38 12.60 24.43
CA MET A 89 20.66 11.16 24.28
C MET A 89 19.59 10.25 24.92
N LYS A 90 18.67 10.81 25.71
CA LYS A 90 17.55 10.08 26.28
C LYS A 90 16.36 10.99 26.58
N PRO A 91 15.11 10.51 26.45
CA PRO A 91 13.93 11.22 26.90
C PRO A 91 13.99 11.47 28.42
N ASN A 92 13.31 12.51 28.89
CA ASN A 92 13.15 12.76 30.33
C ASN A 92 12.07 11.84 30.92
N TYR A 93 11.00 11.60 30.16
CA TYR A 93 9.90 10.73 30.57
C TYR A 93 9.54 9.73 29.49
N HIS A 94 9.31 8.50 29.90
CA HIS A 94 8.83 7.42 29.05
C HIS A 94 7.40 6.99 29.51
N PRO A 95 6.43 6.81 28.59
CA PRO A 95 5.03 6.53 28.95
C PRO A 95 4.76 5.24 29.72
N GLU A 96 5.72 4.31 29.72
CA GLU A 96 5.66 3.04 30.48
C GLU A 96 6.33 3.10 31.86
N GLY A 97 6.74 4.30 32.31
CA GLY A 97 7.40 4.51 33.60
C GLY A 97 8.91 4.77 33.48
N LEU A 98 9.65 4.55 34.58
CA LEU A 98 11.10 4.81 34.62
C LEU A 98 11.84 3.89 33.65
N PHE A 99 12.49 4.50 32.67
CA PHE A 99 13.45 3.84 31.80
C PHE A 99 14.66 3.42 32.65
N ASP A 100 14.81 2.12 32.91
CA ASP A 100 15.91 1.60 33.73
C ASP A 100 17.23 1.76 32.97
N ASP A 101 18.22 2.42 33.57
CA ASP A 101 19.52 2.72 32.95
C ASP A 101 20.26 1.44 32.45
N ASN A 102 19.89 0.26 32.98
CA ASN A 102 20.43 -1.04 32.58
C ASN A 102 19.89 -1.58 31.23
N LYS A 103 18.87 -0.96 30.61
CA LYS A 103 18.39 -1.38 29.28
C LYS A 103 19.17 -0.79 28.11
N VAL A 104 20.06 0.19 28.37
CA VAL A 104 20.99 0.73 27.36
C VAL A 104 22.16 -0.24 27.09
N SER A 105 22.37 -1.24 27.97
CA SER A 105 23.47 -2.18 27.91
C SER A 105 22.98 -3.62 28.15
N ALA A 106 22.74 -4.33 27.05
CA ALA A 106 22.63 -5.80 26.94
C ALA A 106 22.49 -6.62 28.25
N LYS A 107 21.26 -7.06 28.52
CA LYS A 107 20.82 -8.40 28.98
C LYS A 107 19.67 -8.28 30.00
N ALA A 108 18.44 -8.40 29.51
CA ALA A 108 17.33 -8.91 30.30
C ALA A 108 16.77 -10.16 29.61
N SER A 109 16.79 -11.28 30.34
CA SER A 109 16.36 -12.59 29.88
C SER A 109 14.85 -12.80 30.03
N LYS A 110 14.27 -13.44 29.01
CA LYS A 110 13.03 -14.25 28.98
C LYS A 110 11.69 -13.50 28.95
N GLU A 111 11.24 -13.22 27.73
CA GLU A 111 10.19 -14.01 27.05
C GLU A 111 10.51 -14.00 25.54
N ARG A 112 10.48 -15.17 24.89
CA ARG A 112 10.90 -15.34 23.50
C ARG A 112 9.81 -14.82 22.55
N THR A 113 9.89 -13.56 22.16
CA THR A 113 9.58 -13.18 20.78
C THR A 113 10.89 -13.25 20.01
N ASN A 114 10.92 -13.91 18.85
CA ASN A 114 12.12 -13.91 18.01
C ASN A 114 12.42 -12.45 17.66
N PRO A 115 13.55 -11.86 18.10
CA PRO A 115 13.78 -10.45 17.91
C PRO A 115 13.86 -10.20 16.41
N ILE A 116 12.91 -9.43 15.91
CA ILE A 116 12.99 -8.90 14.56
C ILE A 116 14.28 -8.09 14.47
N SER A 117 15.11 -8.46 13.51
CA SER A 117 16.45 -7.95 13.30
C SER A 117 16.55 -7.34 11.90
N GLN A 118 17.52 -6.46 11.71
CA GLN A 118 17.87 -6.00 10.37
C GLN A 118 19.05 -6.82 9.85
N LEU A 119 18.97 -7.27 8.59
CA LEU A 119 19.90 -8.25 8.02
C LEU A 119 21.36 -7.79 8.08
N TRP A 120 21.64 -6.49 8.03
CA TRP A 120 22.99 -5.95 8.09
C TRP A 120 23.76 -6.31 9.37
N HIS A 121 23.04 -6.67 10.46
CA HIS A 121 23.66 -7.13 11.70
C HIS A 121 24.46 -8.43 11.56
N THR A 122 24.19 -9.24 10.53
CA THR A 122 25.00 -10.45 10.27
C THR A 122 26.44 -10.09 9.96
N ASN A 123 26.68 -8.90 9.42
CA ASN A 123 27.99 -8.46 8.93
C ASN A 123 28.64 -7.40 9.85
N GLY A 124 27.99 -7.05 10.95
CA GLY A 124 28.58 -6.25 12.02
C GLY A 124 27.61 -5.28 12.69
N LYS A 125 28.19 -4.37 13.47
CA LYS A 125 27.48 -3.29 14.17
C LYS A 125 28.18 -1.96 13.96
N CYS A 126 27.43 -0.87 14.12
CA CYS A 126 28.01 0.47 14.15
C CYS A 126 28.69 0.74 15.50
N PRO A 127 29.84 1.45 15.51
CA PRO A 127 30.50 1.84 16.75
C PRO A 127 29.63 2.76 17.63
N GLU A 128 30.01 2.89 18.90
CA GLU A 128 29.46 3.94 19.77
C GLU A 128 29.65 5.34 19.15
N ASP A 129 28.79 6.28 19.52
CA ASP A 129 28.75 7.65 18.98
C ASP A 129 28.51 7.76 17.46
N THR A 130 28.03 6.68 16.83
CA THR A 130 27.62 6.69 15.42
C THR A 130 26.17 6.22 15.25
N ILE A 131 25.55 6.62 14.14
CA ILE A 131 24.24 6.14 13.72
C ILE A 131 24.36 5.42 12.37
N PRO A 132 23.63 4.32 12.16
CA PRO A 132 23.58 3.64 10.87
C PRO A 132 22.68 4.40 9.89
N ILE A 133 23.21 4.72 8.71
CA ILE A 133 22.48 5.34 7.61
C ILE A 133 22.58 4.44 6.39
N ARG A 134 21.44 4.02 5.81
CA ARG A 134 21.44 3.32 4.53
C ARG A 134 21.92 4.26 3.43
N ARG A 135 23.00 3.89 2.75
CA ARG A 135 23.57 4.66 1.64
C ARG A 135 22.58 4.75 0.49
N THR A 136 22.32 5.98 0.04
CA THR A 136 21.52 6.22 -1.18
C THR A 136 22.40 5.99 -2.41
N LYS A 137 21.92 5.19 -3.37
CA LYS A 137 22.60 4.91 -4.63
C LYS A 137 22.14 5.88 -5.72
N LYS A 138 22.93 5.98 -6.79
CA LYS A 138 22.61 6.81 -7.96
C LYS A 138 21.27 6.40 -8.60
N ASP A 139 21.05 5.11 -8.73
CA ASP A 139 19.85 4.57 -9.36
C ASP A 139 18.60 4.87 -8.51
N ASP A 140 18.73 4.99 -7.20
CA ASP A 140 17.62 5.39 -6.32
C ASP A 140 17.10 6.78 -6.66
N VAL A 141 18.02 7.73 -6.82
CA VAL A 141 17.68 9.11 -7.17
C VAL A 141 17.12 9.21 -8.60
N LEU A 142 17.54 8.32 -9.50
CA LEU A 142 17.12 8.33 -10.90
C LEU A 142 15.74 7.70 -11.15
N ARG A 143 15.23 6.84 -10.25
CA ARG A 143 13.85 6.32 -10.32
C ARG A 143 12.81 7.41 -10.07
N ALA A 144 13.11 8.33 -9.14
CA ALA A 144 12.23 9.44 -8.85
C ALA A 144 12.03 10.38 -10.05
N SER A 145 10.81 10.91 -10.19
CA SER A 145 10.45 11.88 -11.26
C SER A 145 11.39 13.10 -11.36
N SER A 146 12.07 13.46 -10.28
CA SER A 146 13.17 14.44 -10.30
C SER A 146 14.07 14.26 -9.09
N VAL A 147 15.34 14.70 -9.21
CA VAL A 147 16.32 14.69 -8.12
C VAL A 147 15.81 15.41 -6.86
N LYS A 148 15.02 16.49 -7.03
CA LYS A 148 14.46 17.24 -5.89
C LYS A 148 13.30 16.52 -5.18
N ARG A 149 12.63 15.61 -5.87
CA ARG A 149 11.47 14.86 -5.36
C ARG A 149 11.84 13.50 -4.78
N TYR A 150 13.07 13.03 -4.96
CA TYR A 150 13.51 11.77 -4.34
C TYR A 150 13.29 11.80 -2.83
N GLY A 151 12.58 10.80 -2.31
CA GLY A 151 12.23 10.67 -0.90
C GLY A 151 11.05 11.53 -0.42
N ARG A 152 10.33 12.26 -1.28
CA ARG A 152 9.19 13.11 -0.88
C ARG A 152 7.85 12.56 -1.39
N LYS A 153 6.82 12.60 -0.54
CA LYS A 153 5.43 12.28 -0.92
C LYS A 153 4.82 13.39 -1.81
N LYS A 154 3.79 13.06 -2.59
CA LYS A 154 3.00 14.04 -3.37
C LYS A 154 1.91 14.67 -2.49
N HIS A 155 1.39 15.84 -2.91
CA HIS A 155 0.52 16.74 -2.12
C HIS A 155 -0.91 16.20 -1.79
N ARG A 156 -1.20 14.90 -1.95
CA ARG A 156 -2.56 14.31 -1.72
C ARG A 156 -2.51 12.90 -1.12
N THR A 157 -1.64 12.66 -0.14
CA THR A 157 -1.29 11.31 0.34
C THR A 157 -1.93 10.90 1.68
N ILE A 158 -2.89 11.66 2.21
CA ILE A 158 -3.51 11.33 3.51
C ILE A 158 -5.01 11.11 3.36
N PRO A 159 -5.56 10.07 4.02
CA PRO A 159 -7.00 9.84 4.06
C PRO A 159 -7.72 10.98 4.79
N VAL A 160 -8.93 11.33 4.34
CA VAL A 160 -9.79 12.29 5.04
C VAL A 160 -11.06 11.55 5.46
N PRO A 161 -11.10 10.93 6.65
CA PRO A 161 -12.19 10.04 7.06
C PRO A 161 -13.59 10.68 7.09
N LYS A 162 -13.66 12.02 7.09
CA LYS A 162 -14.89 12.82 7.16
C LYS A 162 -15.06 13.82 6.02
N SER A 163 -14.44 13.61 4.85
CA SER A 163 -14.66 14.50 3.72
C SER A 163 -16.16 14.53 3.36
N ALA A 164 -16.76 15.72 3.40
CA ALA A 164 -18.12 15.95 2.91
C ALA A 164 -18.20 15.95 1.37
N ASP A 165 -17.05 15.89 0.70
CA ASP A 165 -16.90 15.87 -0.74
C ASP A 165 -16.51 14.46 -1.20
N PRO A 166 -17.43 13.72 -1.86
CA PRO A 166 -17.16 12.40 -2.43
C PRO A 166 -16.05 12.39 -3.49
N ASP A 167 -15.84 13.51 -4.20
CA ASP A 167 -14.86 13.59 -5.29
C ASP A 167 -13.41 13.62 -4.76
N LEU A 168 -13.19 14.13 -3.54
CA LEU A 168 -11.87 14.12 -2.88
C LEU A 168 -11.40 12.72 -2.44
N VAL A 169 -12.32 11.77 -2.28
CA VAL A 169 -12.03 10.42 -1.79
C VAL A 169 -11.39 9.53 -2.86
N ASN A 170 -11.73 9.73 -4.14
CA ASN A 170 -11.19 8.95 -5.26
C ASN A 170 -10.03 9.64 -6.02
N GLU A 171 -9.80 10.94 -5.82
CA GLU A 171 -8.78 11.71 -6.58
C GLU A 171 -7.34 11.62 -6.02
N SER A 172 -7.12 10.96 -4.89
CA SER A 172 -5.78 10.87 -4.29
C SER A 172 -4.85 9.97 -5.10
N GLY A 173 -5.38 8.90 -5.72
CA GLY A 173 -4.60 7.79 -6.26
C GLY A 173 -4.07 6.85 -5.16
N HIS A 174 -4.65 6.92 -3.96
CA HIS A 174 -4.31 6.09 -2.81
C HIS A 174 -5.53 5.32 -2.33
N GLN A 175 -5.30 4.20 -1.66
CA GLN A 175 -6.33 3.39 -1.01
C GLN A 175 -5.87 3.08 0.42
N HIS A 176 -6.80 3.13 1.36
CA HIS A 176 -6.56 3.01 2.79
C HIS A 176 -7.47 1.95 3.39
N ALA A 177 -6.94 1.27 4.42
CA ALA A 177 -7.73 0.51 5.35
C ALA A 177 -7.20 0.81 6.75
N ILE A 178 -7.86 1.76 7.40
CA ILE A 178 -7.36 2.37 8.63
C ILE A 178 -8.38 2.35 9.76
N ALA A 179 -7.86 2.32 10.98
CA ALA A 179 -8.54 2.70 12.20
C ALA A 179 -8.04 4.07 12.65
N TYR A 180 -8.92 4.91 13.21
CA TYR A 180 -8.54 6.25 13.67
C TYR A 180 -9.27 6.66 14.95
N ILE A 181 -8.68 7.61 15.65
CA ILE A 181 -9.34 8.37 16.73
C ILE A 181 -9.08 9.86 16.56
N GLU A 182 -10.03 10.67 16.99
CA GLU A 182 -9.98 12.13 16.89
C GLU A 182 -10.78 12.77 18.03
N GLY A 183 -10.76 14.11 18.11
CA GLY A 183 -11.63 14.86 19.03
C GLY A 183 -11.05 15.12 20.43
N ASP A 184 -9.87 14.59 20.74
CA ASP A 184 -9.12 14.82 21.98
C ASP A 184 -7.70 15.33 21.69
N LYS A 185 -6.95 15.65 22.75
CA LYS A 185 -5.51 15.95 22.67
C LYS A 185 -4.70 14.70 22.95
N TYR A 186 -3.86 14.32 22.00
CA TYR A 186 -3.00 13.14 22.09
C TYR A 186 -1.53 13.54 22.14
N TYR A 187 -0.76 12.85 22.97
CA TYR A 187 0.67 13.11 23.18
C TYR A 187 1.52 11.95 22.66
N GLY A 188 0.94 11.05 21.88
CA GLY A 188 1.61 9.88 21.34
C GLY A 188 0.68 8.71 21.09
N ALA A 189 1.22 7.66 20.48
CA ALA A 189 0.55 6.40 20.29
C ALA A 189 1.54 5.24 20.21
N LYS A 190 1.04 4.07 20.60
CA LYS A 190 1.74 2.79 20.56
C LYS A 190 0.89 1.78 19.82
N ALA A 191 1.51 0.97 18.97
CA ALA A 191 0.88 -0.23 18.45
C ALA A 191 1.92 -1.31 18.11
N THR A 192 1.46 -2.55 18.13
CA THR A 192 2.18 -3.71 17.61
C THR A 192 1.61 -4.05 16.22
N ILE A 193 2.48 -4.14 15.22
CA ILE A 193 2.16 -4.21 13.79
C ILE A 193 2.79 -5.48 13.22
N ASN A 194 2.02 -6.39 12.64
CA ASN A 194 2.63 -7.52 11.95
C ASN A 194 3.27 -7.12 10.63
N VAL A 195 4.36 -7.80 10.28
CA VAL A 195 5.23 -7.45 9.15
C VAL A 195 5.02 -8.44 8.01
N TRP A 196 4.77 -7.94 6.80
CA TRP A 196 4.56 -8.72 5.59
C TRP A 196 5.33 -8.13 4.41
N GLU A 197 5.57 -8.95 3.39
CA GLU A 197 6.09 -8.54 2.09
C GLU A 197 4.96 -8.57 1.05
N PRO A 198 4.12 -7.52 0.99
CA PRO A 198 3.08 -7.41 -0.03
C PRO A 198 3.66 -7.37 -1.44
N LYS A 199 2.97 -8.01 -2.38
CA LYS A 199 3.26 -7.89 -3.81
C LYS A 199 2.79 -6.53 -4.34
N ILE A 200 3.70 -5.83 -5.00
CA ILE A 200 3.43 -4.54 -5.66
C ILE A 200 3.22 -4.80 -7.16
N GLN A 201 2.12 -4.29 -7.73
CA GLN A 201 1.81 -4.45 -9.15
C GLN A 201 2.73 -3.60 -10.03
N GLN A 202 2.83 -2.30 -9.73
CA GLN A 202 3.62 -1.35 -10.52
C GLN A 202 4.81 -0.80 -9.74
N PRO A 203 6.01 -0.64 -10.33
CA PRO A 203 7.19 -0.16 -9.60
C PRO A 203 7.05 1.22 -8.94
N ASN A 204 6.16 2.07 -9.45
CA ASN A 204 5.84 3.40 -8.92
C ASN A 204 4.74 3.38 -7.84
N GLU A 205 4.22 2.22 -7.49
CA GLU A 205 3.32 2.02 -6.35
C GLU A 205 4.10 1.62 -5.10
N PHE A 206 3.41 1.66 -3.96
CA PHE A 206 3.91 1.13 -2.70
C PHE A 206 2.77 0.52 -1.90
N SER A 207 3.12 -0.29 -0.90
CA SER A 207 2.25 -0.67 0.19
C SER A 207 2.95 -0.43 1.51
N LEU A 208 2.23 0.14 2.47
CA LEU A 208 2.76 0.41 3.80
C LEU A 208 1.76 0.02 4.89
N SER A 209 2.29 -0.12 6.10
CA SER A 209 1.54 -0.30 7.34
C SER A 209 2.14 0.60 8.41
N GLN A 210 1.38 1.56 8.90
CA GLN A 210 1.95 2.62 9.76
C GLN A 210 1.01 3.17 10.83
N LEU A 211 1.62 3.93 11.72
CA LEU A 211 1.01 4.84 12.69
C LEU A 211 1.17 6.27 12.17
N TRP A 212 0.11 7.08 12.22
CA TRP A 212 0.13 8.52 11.96
C TRP A 212 -0.17 9.31 13.23
N ILE A 213 0.65 10.32 13.52
CA ILE A 213 0.42 11.33 14.55
C ILE A 213 0.12 12.65 13.83
N LEU A 214 -1.12 13.13 13.92
CA LEU A 214 -1.61 14.23 13.10
C LEU A 214 -2.05 15.44 13.93
N GLY A 215 -1.80 16.64 13.40
CA GLY A 215 -2.29 17.90 13.95
C GLY A 215 -2.45 18.97 12.87
N GLY A 216 -3.48 19.82 12.98
CA GLY A 216 -3.80 20.84 11.99
C GLY A 216 -4.91 20.42 11.02
N SER A 217 -5.04 21.13 9.90
CA SER A 217 -6.14 20.89 8.94
C SER A 217 -5.65 20.21 7.67
N PHE A 218 -6.40 19.21 7.19
CA PHE A 218 -6.14 18.53 5.92
C PHE A 218 -6.16 19.55 4.77
N GLY A 219 -5.11 19.55 3.93
CA GLY A 219 -5.01 20.35 2.71
C GLY A 219 -4.35 21.73 2.81
N GLN A 220 -4.06 22.25 4.00
CA GLN A 220 -3.41 23.58 4.14
C GLN A 220 -2.12 23.54 4.97
N ASP A 221 -2.19 23.05 6.20
CA ASP A 221 -1.13 23.26 7.21
C ASP A 221 -0.90 22.07 8.14
N LEU A 222 -1.32 20.87 7.68
CA LEU A 222 -1.20 19.64 8.44
C LEU A 222 0.25 19.32 8.82
N ASN A 223 0.42 18.94 10.08
CA ASN A 223 1.61 18.33 10.63
C ASN A 223 1.39 16.82 10.75
N SER A 224 2.36 16.03 10.33
CA SER A 224 2.33 14.57 10.39
C SER A 224 3.67 14.03 10.86
N ILE A 225 3.64 13.04 11.75
CA ILE A 225 4.75 12.12 12.04
C ILE A 225 4.24 10.71 11.77
N GLU A 226 4.97 9.97 10.96
CA GLU A 226 4.59 8.65 10.47
C GLU A 226 5.70 7.65 10.72
N ALA A 227 5.35 6.44 11.16
CA ALA A 227 6.30 5.36 11.34
C ALA A 227 5.65 3.99 11.16
N GLY A 228 6.38 3.08 10.52
CA GLY A 228 5.85 1.78 10.15
C GLY A 228 6.84 0.95 9.34
N TRP A 229 6.30 0.00 8.59
CA TRP A 229 7.05 -0.71 7.55
C TRP A 229 6.41 -0.48 6.19
N GLN A 230 7.21 -0.50 5.13
CA GLN A 230 6.72 -0.36 3.76
C GLN A 230 7.52 -1.22 2.77
N VAL A 231 6.87 -1.53 1.65
CA VAL A 231 7.49 -2.05 0.42
C VAL A 231 7.30 -0.98 -0.64
N SER A 232 8.40 -0.39 -1.11
CA SER A 232 8.39 0.71 -2.08
C SER A 232 9.54 0.56 -3.09
N PRO A 233 9.28 -0.08 -4.26
CA PRO A 233 10.30 -0.30 -5.27
C PRO A 233 10.84 1.01 -5.85
N ASP A 234 10.00 2.04 -6.01
CA ASP A 234 10.44 3.37 -6.44
C ASP A 234 11.49 3.96 -5.48
N LEU A 235 11.27 3.85 -4.17
CA LEU A 235 12.16 4.42 -3.16
C LEU A 235 13.43 3.60 -2.93
N TYR A 236 13.32 2.27 -2.87
CA TYR A 236 14.43 1.40 -2.43
C TYR A 236 15.08 0.59 -3.55
N GLY A 237 14.38 0.37 -4.67
CA GLY A 237 14.89 -0.39 -5.82
C GLY A 237 14.74 -1.90 -5.66
N ASP A 238 14.00 -2.33 -4.64
CA ASP A 238 13.66 -3.71 -4.34
C ASP A 238 12.27 -3.83 -3.71
N ASN A 239 11.85 -5.05 -3.45
CA ASN A 239 10.57 -5.37 -2.82
C ASN A 239 10.73 -5.73 -1.34
N ASN A 240 11.89 -5.45 -0.73
CA ASN A 240 12.13 -5.82 0.65
C ASN A 240 11.23 -4.97 1.58
N THR A 241 10.71 -5.62 2.63
CA THR A 241 9.95 -4.91 3.67
C THR A 241 10.91 -4.11 4.55
N ARG A 242 10.74 -2.79 4.62
CA ARG A 242 11.71 -1.89 5.25
C ARG A 242 11.06 -1.02 6.31
N LEU A 243 11.73 -0.86 7.45
CA LEU A 243 11.34 0.10 8.48
C LEU A 243 11.42 1.50 7.88
N PHE A 244 10.41 2.33 8.11
CA PHE A 244 10.48 3.72 7.67
C PHE A 244 9.90 4.69 8.68
N THR A 245 10.28 5.94 8.48
CA THR A 245 9.60 7.10 9.05
C THR A 245 9.33 8.13 7.97
N TYR A 246 8.33 8.96 8.19
CA TYR A 246 8.07 10.18 7.43
C TYR A 246 7.63 11.27 8.41
N TRP A 247 7.88 12.53 8.08
CA TRP A 247 7.27 13.64 8.81
C TRP A 247 7.07 14.83 7.87
N THR A 248 6.11 15.70 8.15
CA THR A 248 5.92 16.99 7.46
C THR A 248 5.30 17.99 8.42
N SER A 249 5.57 19.28 8.23
CA SER A 249 4.93 20.37 8.96
C SER A 249 4.09 21.29 8.07
N ASP A 250 3.90 20.92 6.80
CA ASP A 250 3.23 21.77 5.80
C ASP A 250 2.40 20.96 4.78
N ALA A 251 1.75 19.89 5.22
CA ALA A 251 0.91 19.05 4.37
C ALA A 251 1.62 18.58 3.08
N TYR A 252 2.87 18.10 3.21
CA TYR A 252 3.70 17.57 2.13
C TYR A 252 4.00 18.57 0.99
N GLN A 253 3.93 19.87 1.27
CA GLN A 253 4.18 20.89 0.25
C GLN A 253 5.68 21.06 -0.01
N ALA A 254 6.41 21.56 0.98
CA ALA A 254 7.83 21.87 0.87
C ALA A 254 8.69 21.09 1.88
N THR A 255 8.13 20.71 3.04
CA THR A 255 8.81 19.96 4.09
C THR A 255 8.54 18.46 4.01
N GLY A 256 9.40 17.69 4.68
CA GLY A 256 9.22 16.27 4.85
C GLY A 256 9.84 15.40 3.79
N CYS A 257 10.24 14.20 4.21
CA CYS A 257 10.73 13.13 3.38
C CYS A 257 10.78 11.83 4.19
N TYR A 258 11.02 10.72 3.49
CA TYR A 258 11.27 9.44 4.13
C TYR A 258 12.61 9.39 4.85
N ASN A 259 12.63 8.77 6.03
CA ASN A 259 13.82 8.40 6.77
C ASN A 259 14.75 9.61 7.03
N LEU A 260 16.06 9.42 6.86
CA LEU A 260 17.08 10.46 6.99
C LEU A 260 17.38 11.18 5.66
N LEU A 261 16.48 11.14 4.67
CA LEU A 261 16.70 11.75 3.35
C LEU A 261 16.61 13.29 3.37
N CYS A 262 16.22 13.87 4.51
CA CYS A 262 16.11 15.28 4.77
C CYS A 262 16.35 15.53 6.26
N SER A 263 16.65 16.78 6.57
CA SER A 263 16.98 17.21 7.91
C SER A 263 15.72 17.40 8.77
N GLY A 264 15.71 16.89 10.00
CA GLY A 264 14.62 17.11 10.96
C GLY A 264 14.54 16.05 12.06
N PHE A 265 14.62 14.77 11.69
CA PHE A 265 14.72 13.68 12.66
C PHE A 265 16.16 13.53 13.15
N ILE A 266 16.38 13.57 14.47
CA ILE A 266 17.68 13.35 15.10
C ILE A 266 17.71 11.91 15.61
N GLN A 267 18.42 11.05 14.91
CA GLN A 267 18.66 9.67 15.35
C GLN A 267 19.81 9.65 16.37
N ILE A 268 19.67 8.83 17.40
CA ILE A 268 20.65 8.65 18.47
C ILE A 268 21.10 7.19 18.62
N ASN A 269 20.34 6.25 18.08
CA ASN A 269 20.58 4.83 18.21
C ASN A 269 21.53 4.30 17.12
N SER A 270 22.48 3.46 17.51
CA SER A 270 23.48 2.82 16.64
C SER A 270 23.07 1.43 16.12
N GLU A 271 21.95 0.88 16.58
CA GLU A 271 21.53 -0.50 16.34
C GLU A 271 20.45 -0.61 15.25
N ILE A 272 19.66 0.42 14.96
CA ILE A 272 18.56 0.33 13.98
C ILE A 272 18.75 1.38 12.88
N ALA A 273 18.87 0.92 11.64
CA ALA A 273 19.00 1.73 10.45
C ALA A 273 17.63 2.04 9.83
N MET A 274 17.26 3.32 9.74
CA MET A 274 16.05 3.73 9.04
C MET A 274 16.12 3.37 7.54
N GLY A 275 15.07 2.75 7.03
CA GLY A 275 14.99 2.29 5.65
C GLY A 275 15.73 1.00 5.34
N ALA A 276 16.34 0.31 6.32
CA ALA A 276 16.89 -1.03 6.12
C ALA A 276 15.82 -2.13 6.26
N SER A 277 16.09 -3.30 5.70
CA SER A 277 15.18 -4.44 5.68
C SER A 277 14.85 -4.97 7.07
N ILE A 278 13.62 -5.43 7.23
CA ILE A 278 13.11 -6.08 8.44
C ILE A 278 13.09 -7.60 8.20
N SER A 279 13.64 -8.39 9.12
CA SER A 279 13.62 -9.85 9.04
C SER A 279 13.57 -10.50 10.43
N PRO A 280 12.82 -11.60 10.62
CA PRO A 280 11.96 -12.28 9.65
C PRO A 280 10.61 -11.56 9.41
N ILE A 281 9.92 -11.96 8.34
CA ILE A 281 8.57 -11.49 7.97
C ILE A 281 7.53 -12.60 8.15
N SER A 282 6.26 -12.21 8.33
CA SER A 282 5.13 -13.14 8.50
C SER A 282 4.85 -13.95 7.23
N GLY A 283 4.27 -15.13 7.40
CA GLY A 283 3.85 -15.98 6.28
C GLY A 283 2.41 -16.48 6.42
N PHE A 284 1.75 -16.72 5.28
CA PHE A 284 0.37 -17.21 5.25
C PHE A 284 0.25 -18.59 5.91
N ARG A 285 -0.64 -18.70 6.90
CA ARG A 285 -0.82 -19.88 7.75
C ARG A 285 0.51 -20.39 8.34
N ASN A 286 1.43 -19.47 8.61
CA ASN A 286 2.77 -19.74 9.10
C ASN A 286 3.12 -18.76 10.23
N SER A 287 4.36 -18.83 10.73
CA SER A 287 4.90 -17.94 11.74
C SER A 287 4.57 -16.48 11.43
N GLN A 288 4.05 -15.80 12.45
CA GLN A 288 3.74 -14.38 12.42
C GLN A 288 4.83 -13.61 13.17
N TYR A 289 5.24 -12.48 12.62
CA TYR A 289 6.25 -11.61 13.20
C TYR A 289 5.73 -10.18 13.23
N ASP A 290 5.92 -9.50 14.35
CA ASP A 290 5.43 -8.15 14.56
C ASP A 290 6.50 -7.24 15.18
N ILE A 291 6.42 -5.96 14.81
CA ILE A 291 7.19 -4.87 15.38
C ILE A 291 6.29 -4.05 16.29
N SER A 292 6.86 -3.45 17.33
CA SER A 292 6.15 -2.45 18.14
C SER A 292 6.73 -1.08 17.87
N ILE A 293 5.87 -0.09 17.65
CA ILE A 293 6.26 1.31 17.47
C ILE A 293 5.56 2.13 18.54
N LEU A 294 6.34 2.98 19.21
CA LEU A 294 5.85 4.00 20.13
C LEU A 294 6.39 5.35 19.67
N ILE A 295 5.49 6.30 19.43
CA ILE A 295 5.83 7.71 19.25
C ILE A 295 5.17 8.49 20.39
N TRP A 296 5.93 9.34 21.07
CA TRP A 296 5.38 10.16 22.16
C TRP A 296 6.09 11.50 22.30
N LYS A 297 5.38 12.46 22.88
CA LYS A 297 5.90 13.81 23.16
C LYS A 297 6.43 13.86 24.59
N ASP A 298 7.71 14.14 24.74
CA ASP A 298 8.32 14.37 26.06
C ASP A 298 7.71 15.63 26.70
N PRO A 299 7.20 15.56 27.95
CA PRO A 299 6.50 16.67 28.58
C PRO A 299 7.43 17.80 29.03
N THR A 300 8.75 17.60 29.06
CA THR A 300 9.73 18.60 29.52
C THR A 300 10.29 19.41 28.36
N GLU A 301 10.89 18.75 27.37
CA GLU A 301 11.51 19.42 26.22
C GLU A 301 10.55 19.54 25.02
N GLY A 302 9.40 18.84 25.07
CA GLY A 302 8.39 18.86 24.01
C GLY A 302 8.76 18.04 22.77
N HIS A 303 9.94 17.42 22.73
CA HIS A 303 10.39 16.62 21.59
C HIS A 303 9.52 15.38 21.39
N TRP A 304 9.25 15.05 20.13
CA TRP A 304 8.57 13.80 19.77
C TRP A 304 9.58 12.69 19.61
N TRP A 305 9.60 11.74 20.54
CA TRP A 305 10.48 10.58 20.53
C TRP A 305 9.86 9.41 19.79
N MET A 306 10.69 8.60 19.15
CA MET A 306 10.32 7.33 18.54
C MET A 306 11.08 6.18 19.18
N GLN A 307 10.37 5.09 19.45
CA GLN A 307 10.91 3.82 19.89
C GLN A 307 10.48 2.68 18.97
N PHE A 308 11.41 1.77 18.72
CA PHE A 308 11.21 0.49 18.03
C PHE A 308 11.37 -0.68 19.00
N GLY A 309 10.41 -1.58 19.01
CA GLY A 309 10.31 -2.64 20.01
C GLY A 309 10.15 -2.08 21.43
N ASN A 310 10.64 -2.84 22.42
CA ASN A 310 10.62 -2.43 23.82
C ASN A 310 11.95 -1.86 24.32
N ASP A 311 12.97 -1.83 23.44
CA ASP A 311 14.36 -1.64 23.85
C ASP A 311 15.09 -0.52 23.09
N TYR A 312 14.61 -0.11 21.90
CA TYR A 312 15.35 0.80 21.03
C TYR A 312 14.68 2.16 20.88
N VAL A 313 15.04 3.10 21.75
CA VAL A 313 14.73 4.53 21.54
C VAL A 313 15.59 5.03 20.39
N LEU A 314 14.98 5.33 19.24
CA LEU A 314 15.68 5.60 17.99
C LEU A 314 16.19 7.03 17.91
N GLY A 315 15.38 7.99 18.32
CA GLY A 315 15.62 9.40 18.07
C GLY A 315 14.37 10.24 18.30
N TYR A 316 14.43 11.51 17.92
CA TYR A 316 13.35 12.45 18.12
C TYR A 316 13.25 13.52 17.03
N TRP A 317 12.05 14.08 16.90
CA TRP A 317 11.77 15.32 16.20
C TRP A 317 11.62 16.46 17.21
N PRO A 318 12.44 17.52 17.12
CA PRO A 318 12.25 18.72 17.92
C PRO A 318 10.88 19.36 17.68
N SER A 319 10.22 19.80 18.75
CA SER A 319 8.87 20.39 18.71
C SER A 319 8.74 21.59 17.77
N PHE A 320 9.79 22.42 17.70
CA PHE A 320 9.79 23.64 16.89
C PHE A 320 9.68 23.38 15.38
N LEU A 321 9.87 22.14 14.92
CA LEU A 321 9.64 21.77 13.52
C LEU A 321 8.16 21.88 13.13
N PHE A 322 7.27 21.86 14.12
CA PHE A 322 5.83 21.75 13.97
C PHE A 322 5.12 23.01 14.45
N SER A 323 3.97 23.29 13.84
CA SER A 323 3.04 24.33 14.28
C SER A 323 2.03 23.76 15.28
N TYR A 324 1.33 22.69 14.91
CA TYR A 324 0.28 22.05 15.70
C TYR A 324 0.84 20.99 16.64
N LEU A 325 1.71 20.10 16.14
CA LEU A 325 2.32 19.06 16.97
C LEU A 325 3.29 19.63 18.01
N ALA A 326 3.65 20.91 17.95
CA ALA A 326 4.35 21.58 19.04
C ALA A 326 3.57 21.55 20.36
N GLU A 327 2.23 21.57 20.29
CA GLU A 327 1.35 21.45 21.45
C GLU A 327 0.94 19.99 21.69
N SER A 328 0.18 19.41 20.78
CA SER A 328 -0.39 18.06 20.84
C SER A 328 -0.90 17.61 19.46
N ALA A 329 -1.09 16.30 19.28
CA ALA A 329 -1.84 15.76 18.16
C ALA A 329 -3.36 15.87 18.40
N SER A 330 -4.13 16.02 17.33
CA SER A 330 -5.59 16.06 17.34
C SER A 330 -6.24 14.80 16.75
N MET A 331 -5.44 13.99 16.04
CA MET A 331 -5.88 12.75 15.44
C MET A 331 -4.73 11.74 15.42
N ILE A 332 -5.08 10.48 15.59
CA ILE A 332 -4.17 9.34 15.48
C ILE A 332 -4.79 8.33 14.54
N GLU A 333 -4.01 7.83 13.58
CA GLU A 333 -4.44 6.80 12.64
C GLU A 333 -3.48 5.61 12.69
N TRP A 334 -4.01 4.43 12.36
CA TRP A 334 -3.28 3.19 12.23
C TRP A 334 -3.83 2.41 11.04
N GLY A 335 -2.98 1.73 10.29
CA GLY A 335 -3.45 0.84 9.23
C GLY A 335 -2.56 0.86 8.00
N GLY A 336 -3.16 0.45 6.88
CA GLY A 336 -2.48 0.31 5.61
C GLY A 336 -2.82 1.42 4.61
N GLU A 337 -1.86 1.70 3.74
CA GLU A 337 -2.01 2.59 2.59
C GLU A 337 -1.32 1.94 1.39
N VAL A 338 -1.95 2.03 0.22
CA VAL A 338 -1.35 1.65 -1.06
C VAL A 338 -1.56 2.75 -2.10
N VAL A 339 -0.70 2.78 -3.11
CA VAL A 339 -0.93 3.60 -4.31
C VAL A 339 -1.71 2.78 -5.33
N ASN A 340 -2.81 3.34 -5.81
CA ASN A 340 -3.55 2.87 -6.97
C ASN A 340 -3.22 3.77 -8.17
N SER A 341 -2.30 3.32 -9.04
CA SER A 341 -1.82 4.13 -10.16
C SER A 341 -2.72 4.09 -11.41
N GLU A 342 -3.69 3.17 -11.45
CA GLU A 342 -4.65 2.96 -12.55
C GLU A 342 -4.05 3.04 -13.96
N PRO A 343 -2.95 2.33 -14.27
CA PRO A 343 -2.19 2.52 -15.51
C PRO A 343 -3.04 2.31 -16.77
N ASP A 344 -4.03 1.42 -16.70
CA ASP A 344 -4.99 1.11 -17.77
C ASP A 344 -6.43 1.50 -17.41
N GLY A 345 -6.62 2.39 -16.44
CA GLY A 345 -7.94 2.72 -15.88
C GLY A 345 -8.54 1.60 -15.01
N GLN A 346 -7.74 0.60 -14.65
CA GLN A 346 -8.11 -0.50 -13.76
C GLN A 346 -7.52 -0.28 -12.38
N HIS A 347 -8.29 -0.62 -11.35
CA HIS A 347 -7.82 -0.57 -9.97
C HIS A 347 -6.62 -1.50 -9.76
N THR A 348 -5.64 -1.04 -8.95
CA THR A 348 -4.44 -1.81 -8.65
C THR A 348 -4.75 -3.16 -7.97
N SER A 349 -3.88 -4.12 -8.24
CA SER A 349 -3.76 -5.42 -7.57
C SER A 349 -2.65 -5.43 -6.52
N THR A 350 -2.03 -4.28 -6.24
CA THR A 350 -1.06 -4.12 -5.16
C THR A 350 -1.68 -4.56 -3.84
N GLN A 351 -0.99 -5.46 -3.16
CA GLN A 351 -1.44 -6.01 -1.89
C GLN A 351 -1.22 -4.98 -0.77
N MET A 352 -2.20 -4.82 0.11
CA MET A 352 -2.06 -4.10 1.37
C MET A 352 -1.83 -5.12 2.50
N GLY A 353 -0.80 -4.88 3.32
CA GLY A 353 -0.49 -5.79 4.41
C GLY A 353 -0.07 -7.18 3.91
N SER A 354 -0.81 -8.21 4.29
CA SER A 354 -0.68 -9.60 3.83
C SER A 354 -1.29 -9.82 2.43
N GLY A 355 -2.05 -8.84 1.94
CA GLY A 355 -2.97 -8.96 0.82
C GLY A 355 -4.27 -9.69 1.16
N HIS A 356 -4.40 -10.32 2.34
CA HIS A 356 -5.62 -11.02 2.72
C HIS A 356 -6.62 -10.08 3.41
N PHE A 357 -7.91 -10.36 3.24
CA PHE A 357 -8.98 -9.58 3.83
C PHE A 357 -9.09 -9.83 5.35
N PRO A 358 -9.59 -8.85 6.12
CA PRO A 358 -9.59 -8.89 7.57
C PRO A 358 -10.38 -10.07 8.18
N GLU A 359 -11.44 -10.56 7.52
CA GLU A 359 -12.25 -11.69 7.96
C GLU A 359 -11.44 -12.98 8.10
N GLU A 360 -10.34 -13.10 7.33
CA GLU A 360 -9.48 -14.28 7.35
C GLU A 360 -8.72 -14.45 8.68
N GLY A 361 -8.58 -13.37 9.46
CA GLY A 361 -8.08 -13.38 10.83
C GLY A 361 -6.60 -13.74 10.99
N PHE A 362 -6.23 -14.12 12.22
CA PHE A 362 -4.84 -14.37 12.62
C PHE A 362 -4.15 -15.44 11.75
N GLY A 363 -2.90 -15.17 11.38
CA GLY A 363 -2.10 -16.08 10.55
C GLY A 363 -2.35 -15.92 9.05
N LYS A 364 -3.36 -15.13 8.65
CA LYS A 364 -3.68 -14.87 7.24
C LYS A 364 -3.71 -13.37 6.95
N ALA A 365 -4.55 -12.62 7.68
CA ALA A 365 -4.72 -11.18 7.52
C ALA A 365 -3.60 -10.37 8.20
N SER A 366 -3.41 -9.12 7.75
CA SER A 366 -2.59 -8.19 8.51
C SER A 366 -3.33 -7.67 9.73
N TYR A 367 -2.59 -7.29 10.77
CA TYR A 367 -3.16 -6.80 12.01
C TYR A 367 -2.32 -5.74 12.69
N PHE A 368 -3.03 -4.89 13.44
CA PHE A 368 -2.49 -4.12 14.54
C PHE A 368 -3.08 -4.66 15.84
N ARG A 369 -2.28 -4.76 16.89
CA ARG A 369 -2.72 -5.13 18.25
C ARG A 369 -2.05 -4.25 19.29
N ASN A 370 -2.50 -4.35 20.54
CA ASN A 370 -2.01 -3.54 21.66
C ASN A 370 -2.06 -2.04 21.33
N ILE A 371 -3.14 -1.60 20.67
CA ILE A 371 -3.30 -0.20 20.27
C ILE A 371 -3.54 0.65 21.51
N GLN A 372 -2.71 1.67 21.70
CA GLN A 372 -2.75 2.57 22.84
C GLN A 372 -2.39 4.00 22.41
N VAL A 373 -2.83 4.98 23.21
CA VAL A 373 -2.47 6.40 23.06
C VAL A 373 -1.83 6.94 24.33
N VAL A 374 -1.02 7.98 24.19
CA VAL A 374 -0.39 8.69 25.31
C VAL A 374 -1.24 9.90 25.67
N ASP A 375 -1.67 9.96 26.93
CA ASP A 375 -2.45 11.07 27.46
C ASP A 375 -1.57 12.26 27.91
N GLY A 376 -2.19 13.37 28.30
CA GLY A 376 -1.48 14.56 28.78
C GLY A 376 -0.72 14.41 30.10
N SER A 377 -0.91 13.28 30.80
CA SER A 377 -0.11 12.90 31.97
C SER A 377 1.04 11.95 31.61
N ASN A 378 1.33 11.78 30.31
CA ASN A 378 2.35 10.90 29.77
C ASN A 378 2.14 9.43 30.16
N ASN A 379 0.88 8.95 30.15
CA ASN A 379 0.57 7.54 30.38
C ASN A 379 -0.05 6.89 29.15
N LEU A 380 0.27 5.61 28.92
CA LEU A 380 -0.45 4.81 27.93
C LEU A 380 -1.87 4.49 28.39
N LYS A 381 -2.84 4.73 27.50
CA LYS A 381 -4.27 4.46 27.69
C LYS A 381 -4.82 3.71 26.49
N ALA A 382 -5.84 2.89 26.74
CA ALA A 382 -6.63 2.33 25.65
C ALA A 382 -7.35 3.47 24.89
N PRO A 383 -7.37 3.43 23.55
CA PRO A 383 -8.11 4.39 22.74
C PRO A 383 -9.61 4.28 23.02
N LYS A 384 -10.34 5.39 22.87
CA LYS A 384 -11.81 5.43 22.96
C LYS A 384 -12.37 5.88 21.62
N GLY A 385 -13.50 5.31 21.22
CA GLY A 385 -14.21 5.72 19.99
C GLY A 385 -13.41 5.49 18.71
N ILE A 386 -12.78 4.32 18.57
CA ILE A 386 -12.09 3.94 17.33
C ILE A 386 -13.09 3.94 16.17
N GLY A 387 -12.86 4.80 15.19
CA GLY A 387 -13.51 4.77 13.89
C GLY A 387 -12.70 3.96 12.89
N THR A 388 -13.32 3.57 11.77
CA THR A 388 -12.66 2.93 10.63
C THR A 388 -12.92 3.71 9.36
N PHE A 389 -12.00 3.61 8.40
CA PHE A 389 -12.13 4.24 7.09
C PHE A 389 -11.46 3.40 5.99
N THR A 390 -12.17 3.29 4.86
CA THR A 390 -11.73 2.68 3.60
C THR A 390 -12.41 3.42 2.45
N GLU A 391 -11.71 3.71 1.35
CA GLU A 391 -12.33 4.26 0.14
C GLU A 391 -13.27 3.24 -0.53
N GLN A 392 -12.79 2.00 -0.63
CA GLN A 392 -13.48 0.90 -1.30
C GLN A 392 -13.31 -0.36 -0.46
N SER A 393 -14.27 -0.65 0.43
CA SER A 393 -14.23 -1.81 1.34
C SER A 393 -14.22 -3.15 0.60
N ASN A 394 -14.65 -3.17 -0.66
CA ASN A 394 -14.37 -4.29 -1.54
C ASN A 394 -12.86 -4.37 -1.82
N CYS A 395 -12.14 -3.33 -2.21
CA CYS A 395 -10.71 -3.46 -2.52
C CYS A 395 -9.84 -3.77 -1.29
N TYR A 396 -9.98 -2.99 -0.23
CA TYR A 396 -9.26 -3.15 1.03
C TYR A 396 -10.21 -2.89 2.18
N ASP A 397 -10.17 -3.73 3.21
CA ASP A 397 -11.09 -3.61 4.33
C ASP A 397 -10.38 -3.64 5.68
N VAL A 398 -11.09 -3.22 6.72
CA VAL A 398 -10.63 -3.17 8.11
C VAL A 398 -11.72 -3.63 9.07
N GLN A 399 -11.37 -4.52 9.99
CA GLN A 399 -12.28 -5.01 11.03
C GLN A 399 -11.66 -4.93 12.41
N THR A 400 -12.33 -4.20 13.30
CA THR A 400 -11.87 -3.96 14.67
C THR A 400 -12.30 -5.07 15.62
N GLY A 401 -11.52 -5.25 16.68
CA GLY A 401 -11.82 -6.16 17.77
C GLY A 401 -11.19 -5.70 19.08
N ASN A 402 -11.63 -6.32 20.18
CA ASN A 402 -11.07 -6.05 21.51
C ASN A 402 -11.16 -7.31 22.36
N ASN A 403 -10.06 -7.72 22.98
CA ASN A 403 -10.02 -8.81 23.95
C ASN A 403 -8.87 -8.62 24.96
N GLY A 404 -8.82 -9.47 25.99
CA GLY A 404 -7.82 -9.35 27.06
C GLY A 404 -6.37 -9.61 26.62
N ASP A 405 -6.16 -10.39 25.56
CA ASP A 405 -4.83 -10.82 25.12
C ASP A 405 -4.18 -9.85 24.13
N TRP A 406 -5.00 -9.20 23.29
CA TRP A 406 -4.56 -8.31 22.21
C TRP A 406 -4.89 -6.84 22.47
N GLY A 407 -5.60 -6.54 23.57
CA GLY A 407 -6.18 -5.23 23.81
C GLY A 407 -7.10 -4.83 22.66
N HIS A 408 -7.10 -3.54 22.31
CA HIS A 408 -7.70 -3.09 21.06
C HIS A 408 -6.82 -3.50 19.88
N TYR A 409 -7.45 -4.13 18.89
CA TYR A 409 -6.80 -4.60 17.69
C TYR A 409 -7.71 -4.40 16.47
N PHE A 410 -7.13 -4.53 15.29
CA PHE A 410 -7.91 -4.69 14.06
C PHE A 410 -7.14 -5.55 13.07
N TYR A 411 -7.87 -6.27 12.24
CA TYR A 411 -7.34 -6.84 11.01
C TYR A 411 -7.57 -5.85 9.87
N TYR A 412 -6.67 -5.85 8.89
CA TYR A 412 -6.81 -5.06 7.67
C TYR A 412 -6.09 -5.75 6.50
N GLY A 413 -6.42 -5.35 5.28
CA GLY A 413 -5.71 -5.80 4.08
C GLY A 413 -6.63 -5.96 2.88
N GLY A 414 -6.11 -6.63 1.85
CA GLY A 414 -6.76 -6.80 0.55
C GLY A 414 -5.79 -6.46 -0.59
N PRO A 415 -6.12 -6.76 -1.85
CA PRO A 415 -6.53 -8.08 -2.29
C PRO A 415 -5.32 -8.93 -2.72
N VAL A 416 -5.27 -10.17 -2.22
CA VAL A 416 -4.61 -11.30 -2.87
C VAL A 416 -5.47 -11.62 -4.07
N SER A 417 -5.13 -11.05 -5.23
CA SER A 417 -5.66 -11.46 -6.54
C SER A 417 -7.19 -11.57 -6.57
N ASN A 418 -7.87 -10.46 -6.84
CA ASN A 418 -9.26 -10.43 -7.32
C ASN A 418 -9.32 -11.18 -8.65
N LEU A 419 -9.90 -12.39 -8.71
CA LEU A 419 -10.15 -13.07 -9.98
C LEU A 419 -11.31 -12.36 -10.68
N GLU A 420 -11.03 -11.27 -11.39
CA GLU A 420 -12.00 -10.56 -12.23
C GLU A 420 -12.18 -11.27 -13.57
N ASP A 421 -11.08 -11.71 -14.18
CA ASP A 421 -11.10 -12.38 -15.47
C ASP A 421 -10.42 -13.76 -15.36
N LEU A 422 -11.13 -14.83 -15.73
CA LEU A 422 -10.58 -16.18 -15.75
C LEU A 422 -10.60 -16.74 -17.17
N TYR A 423 -9.41 -17.03 -17.71
CA TYR A 423 -9.22 -17.68 -19.00
C TYR A 423 -8.63 -19.08 -18.80
N VAL A 424 -9.38 -20.11 -19.17
CA VAL A 424 -8.92 -21.51 -19.14
C VAL A 424 -8.98 -22.08 -20.55
N GLU A 425 -7.82 -22.27 -21.16
CA GLU A 425 -7.72 -22.70 -22.55
C GLU A 425 -6.90 -23.98 -22.72
N TYR A 426 -7.34 -24.86 -23.62
CA TYR A 426 -6.61 -26.04 -24.13
C TYR A 426 -6.17 -27.05 -23.06
N TYR A 427 -7.01 -27.24 -22.03
CA TYR A 427 -6.74 -28.16 -20.93
C TYR A 427 -7.50 -29.49 -21.10
N TYR A 428 -6.81 -30.51 -21.62
CA TYR A 428 -7.41 -31.78 -22.07
C TYR A 428 -7.87 -32.73 -20.95
N SER A 429 -7.42 -32.53 -19.72
CA SER A 429 -7.73 -33.40 -18.57
C SER A 429 -8.67 -32.79 -17.53
N LEU A 430 -8.97 -31.49 -17.63
CA LEU A 430 -9.77 -30.77 -16.64
C LEU A 430 -11.20 -31.29 -16.67
N LYS A 431 -11.74 -31.65 -15.50
CA LYS A 431 -13.13 -32.10 -15.34
C LYS A 431 -14.02 -31.06 -14.70
N GLU A 432 -13.45 -30.21 -13.85
CA GLU A 432 -14.14 -29.23 -13.01
C GLU A 432 -13.34 -27.92 -13.02
N VAL A 433 -14.00 -26.76 -13.20
CA VAL A 433 -13.34 -25.44 -13.12
C VAL A 433 -13.29 -24.96 -11.67
N PHE A 434 -14.46 -24.82 -11.05
CA PHE A 434 -14.60 -24.44 -9.65
C PHE A 434 -15.05 -25.64 -8.83
N TYR A 435 -14.23 -25.99 -7.83
CA TYR A 435 -14.54 -26.96 -6.79
C TYR A 435 -14.60 -26.20 -5.47
N LEU A 436 -15.81 -25.92 -5.00
CA LEU A 436 -16.07 -25.09 -3.83
C LEU A 436 -16.66 -25.98 -2.74
N GLU A 437 -15.89 -26.20 -1.68
CA GLU A 437 -16.30 -26.92 -0.48
C GLU A 437 -17.46 -26.17 0.19
N GLU A 438 -18.21 -26.85 1.07
CA GLU A 438 -19.49 -26.37 1.62
C GLU A 438 -19.39 -25.18 2.60
N ILE A 439 -18.57 -24.16 2.30
CA ILE A 439 -18.27 -23.01 3.15
C ILE A 439 -18.52 -21.72 2.35
N GLU A 440 -19.28 -20.79 2.93
CA GLU A 440 -19.69 -19.52 2.30
C GLU A 440 -18.50 -18.62 1.86
N GLU A 441 -17.37 -18.74 2.55
CA GLU A 441 -16.16 -17.97 2.28
C GLU A 441 -15.57 -18.25 0.88
N GLU A 442 -15.67 -19.48 0.35
CA GLU A 442 -15.06 -19.82 -0.94
C GLU A 442 -15.81 -19.21 -2.12
N TRP A 443 -17.14 -19.20 -2.05
CA TRP A 443 -17.99 -18.53 -3.05
C TRP A 443 -17.84 -17.03 -3.02
N SER A 444 -17.60 -16.46 -1.83
CA SER A 444 -17.39 -15.01 -1.66
C SER A 444 -16.18 -14.51 -2.46
N ARG A 445 -15.21 -15.37 -2.76
CA ARG A 445 -14.04 -15.06 -3.60
C ARG A 445 -14.39 -14.91 -5.09
N LEU A 446 -15.51 -15.47 -5.54
CA LEU A 446 -15.98 -15.38 -6.93
C LEU A 446 -16.93 -14.21 -7.17
N THR A 447 -17.30 -13.47 -6.12
CA THR A 447 -18.19 -12.30 -6.21
C THR A 447 -17.75 -11.28 -7.25
N ARG A 448 -16.44 -11.18 -7.52
CA ARG A 448 -15.84 -10.18 -8.41
C ARG A 448 -15.53 -10.68 -9.82
N LEU A 449 -15.76 -11.97 -10.11
CA LEU A 449 -15.53 -12.51 -11.44
C LEU A 449 -16.46 -11.79 -12.43
N ARG A 450 -15.87 -11.06 -13.38
CA ARG A 450 -16.51 -10.27 -14.45
C ARG A 450 -16.52 -11.01 -15.77
N GLU A 451 -15.41 -11.65 -16.12
CA GLU A 451 -15.23 -12.41 -17.36
C GLU A 451 -14.80 -13.85 -17.10
N LEU A 452 -15.51 -14.81 -17.71
CA LEU A 452 -15.15 -16.23 -17.68
C LEU A 452 -15.07 -16.80 -19.09
N ILE A 453 -13.85 -17.13 -19.53
CA ILE A 453 -13.58 -17.73 -20.84
C ILE A 453 -13.04 -19.14 -20.69
N LEU A 454 -13.76 -20.11 -21.26
CA LEU A 454 -13.40 -21.52 -21.27
C LEU A 454 -13.31 -22.00 -22.72
N VAL A 455 -12.12 -22.42 -23.17
CA VAL A 455 -11.88 -22.82 -24.57
C VAL A 455 -11.12 -24.14 -24.66
N GLY A 456 -11.64 -25.10 -25.43
CA GLY A 456 -10.91 -26.33 -25.73
C GLY A 456 -10.70 -27.23 -24.51
N LEU A 457 -11.79 -27.50 -23.77
CA LEU A 457 -11.80 -28.32 -22.56
C LEU A 457 -12.61 -29.61 -22.79
N PRO A 458 -12.05 -30.60 -23.53
CA PRO A 458 -12.82 -31.75 -24.01
C PRO A 458 -13.27 -32.74 -22.92
N LYS A 459 -12.70 -32.66 -21.72
CA LYS A 459 -13.10 -33.50 -20.57
C LYS A 459 -13.92 -32.77 -19.51
N LEU A 460 -14.22 -31.47 -19.71
CA LEU A 460 -14.93 -30.67 -18.74
C LEU A 460 -16.37 -31.19 -18.56
N MET A 461 -16.72 -31.53 -17.33
CA MET A 461 -18.03 -32.09 -16.96
C MET A 461 -18.87 -31.07 -16.20
N SER A 462 -18.25 -30.23 -15.35
CA SER A 462 -18.93 -29.17 -14.60
C SER A 462 -18.07 -27.91 -14.51
N ILE A 463 -18.70 -26.74 -14.58
CA ILE A 463 -18.04 -25.46 -14.30
C ILE A 463 -18.13 -25.15 -12.81
N TRP A 464 -19.30 -25.38 -12.20
CA TRP A 464 -19.62 -25.04 -10.82
C TRP A 464 -19.92 -26.32 -10.04
N LYS A 465 -19.08 -26.65 -9.06
CA LYS A 465 -19.31 -27.77 -8.16
C LYS A 465 -19.29 -27.29 -6.72
N GLY A 466 -20.39 -27.48 -6.00
CA GLY A 466 -20.58 -27.04 -4.62
C GLY A 466 -22.05 -26.70 -4.32
N LYS A 467 -22.32 -26.10 -3.15
CA LYS A 467 -23.65 -25.60 -2.76
C LYS A 467 -23.98 -24.28 -3.46
N HIS A 468 -24.88 -24.32 -4.45
CA HIS A 468 -25.24 -23.13 -5.24
C HIS A 468 -26.09 -22.12 -4.42
N GLU A 469 -26.72 -22.56 -3.32
CA GLU A 469 -27.53 -21.72 -2.43
C GLU A 469 -26.70 -20.61 -1.76
N ILE A 470 -25.40 -20.84 -1.57
CA ILE A 470 -24.46 -19.88 -0.97
C ILE A 470 -23.60 -19.13 -2.01
N ALA A 471 -23.74 -19.47 -3.30
CA ALA A 471 -23.00 -18.81 -4.36
C ALA A 471 -23.30 -17.30 -4.45
N LYS A 472 -22.28 -16.48 -4.68
CA LYS A 472 -22.42 -15.05 -4.96
C LYS A 472 -21.60 -14.72 -6.21
N LEU A 473 -22.26 -14.61 -7.37
CA LEU A 473 -21.65 -14.28 -8.68
C LEU A 473 -22.22 -12.95 -9.21
N GLU A 474 -22.15 -11.94 -8.35
CA GLU A 474 -22.91 -10.68 -8.50
C GLU A 474 -22.27 -9.69 -9.48
N ASN A 475 -21.09 -9.99 -10.02
CA ASN A 475 -20.40 -9.10 -10.96
C ASN A 475 -20.08 -9.75 -12.32
N LEU A 476 -20.50 -11.01 -12.56
CA LEU A 476 -20.22 -11.70 -13.81
C LEU A 476 -21.03 -11.05 -14.94
N LYS A 477 -20.32 -10.51 -15.94
CA LYS A 477 -20.89 -9.78 -17.09
C LYS A 477 -20.74 -10.56 -18.39
N MET A 478 -19.63 -11.26 -18.59
CA MET A 478 -19.34 -11.98 -19.82
C MET A 478 -18.95 -13.42 -19.51
N MET A 479 -19.61 -14.37 -20.17
CA MET A 479 -19.20 -15.76 -20.17
C MET A 479 -19.12 -16.34 -21.58
N LYS A 480 -17.98 -17.00 -21.88
CA LYS A 480 -17.74 -17.68 -23.15
C LYS A 480 -17.30 -19.11 -22.91
N VAL A 481 -18.05 -20.06 -23.46
CA VAL A 481 -17.74 -21.49 -23.40
C VAL A 481 -17.62 -22.01 -24.83
N LYS A 482 -16.43 -22.47 -25.20
CA LYS A 482 -16.12 -22.95 -26.54
C LYS A 482 -15.44 -24.30 -26.50
N ASP A 483 -15.89 -25.24 -27.33
CA ASP A 483 -15.22 -26.53 -27.52
C ASP A 483 -15.07 -27.34 -26.21
N CYS A 484 -16.13 -27.33 -25.39
CA CYS A 484 -16.21 -28.04 -24.12
C CYS A 484 -17.08 -29.31 -24.27
N GLY A 485 -16.48 -30.37 -24.81
CA GLY A 485 -17.21 -31.50 -25.41
C GLY A 485 -17.96 -32.44 -24.45
N LYS A 486 -17.79 -32.33 -23.13
CA LYS A 486 -18.48 -33.19 -22.13
C LYS A 486 -19.43 -32.43 -21.19
N LEU A 487 -19.50 -31.11 -21.36
CA LEU A 487 -20.35 -30.26 -20.53
C LEU A 487 -21.82 -30.48 -20.93
N ARG A 488 -22.68 -30.80 -19.96
CA ARG A 488 -24.12 -31.06 -20.20
C ARG A 488 -25.01 -29.86 -19.88
N ASN A 489 -24.64 -29.09 -18.88
CA ASN A 489 -25.28 -27.83 -18.48
C ASN A 489 -24.23 -26.77 -18.09
N ILE A 490 -24.63 -25.51 -18.06
CA ILE A 490 -23.74 -24.39 -17.66
C ILE A 490 -24.08 -23.90 -16.26
N PHE A 491 -25.36 -23.74 -15.95
CA PHE A 491 -25.83 -23.24 -14.67
C PHE A 491 -26.87 -24.18 -14.06
N SER A 492 -26.94 -24.18 -12.74
CA SER A 492 -28.11 -24.66 -12.01
C SER A 492 -29.18 -23.58 -11.94
N LYS A 493 -30.43 -23.95 -11.63
CA LYS A 493 -31.51 -22.98 -11.47
C LYS A 493 -31.21 -21.99 -10.35
N THR A 494 -30.69 -22.47 -9.22
CA THR A 494 -30.28 -21.63 -8.09
C THR A 494 -29.19 -20.62 -8.47
N LEU A 495 -28.21 -21.02 -9.29
CA LEU A 495 -27.13 -20.13 -9.72
C LEU A 495 -27.59 -19.10 -10.77
N ALA A 496 -28.41 -19.54 -11.73
CA ALA A 496 -28.94 -18.69 -12.79
C ALA A 496 -29.74 -17.50 -12.25
N HIS A 497 -30.48 -17.68 -11.15
CA HIS A 497 -31.21 -16.60 -10.49
C HIS A 497 -30.29 -15.50 -9.93
N LYS A 498 -29.05 -15.85 -9.56
CA LYS A 498 -28.08 -14.91 -8.97
C LYS A 498 -27.21 -14.20 -10.02
N LEU A 499 -27.33 -14.60 -11.28
CA LEU A 499 -26.59 -14.04 -12.42
C LEU A 499 -27.37 -12.89 -13.07
N TYR A 500 -27.86 -11.95 -12.25
CA TYR A 500 -28.63 -10.80 -12.72
C TYR A 500 -27.76 -9.78 -13.47
N THR A 501 -26.43 -9.79 -13.30
CA THR A 501 -25.48 -8.90 -13.99
C THR A 501 -24.94 -9.42 -15.31
N LEU A 502 -25.25 -10.66 -15.70
CA LEU A 502 -24.69 -11.26 -16.91
C LEU A 502 -25.26 -10.56 -18.15
N GLU A 503 -24.40 -9.93 -18.94
CA GLU A 503 -24.75 -9.15 -20.13
C GLU A 503 -24.55 -9.95 -21.43
N HIS A 504 -23.52 -10.81 -21.47
CA HIS A 504 -23.13 -11.54 -22.67
C HIS A 504 -22.83 -13.02 -22.38
N LEU A 505 -23.53 -13.92 -23.07
CA LEU A 505 -23.31 -15.36 -23.00
C LEU A 505 -23.05 -15.93 -24.39
N THR A 506 -21.87 -16.52 -24.60
CA THR A 506 -21.47 -17.14 -25.86
C THR A 506 -21.13 -18.62 -25.66
N ILE A 507 -21.81 -19.50 -26.38
CA ILE A 507 -21.65 -20.96 -26.29
C ILE A 507 -21.41 -21.51 -27.70
N LEU A 508 -20.22 -22.08 -27.94
CA LEU A 508 -19.79 -22.49 -29.27
C LEU A 508 -19.26 -23.93 -29.25
N LYS A 509 -19.70 -24.77 -30.18
CA LYS A 509 -19.14 -26.12 -30.41
C LYS A 509 -19.17 -27.02 -29.14
N CYS A 510 -20.18 -26.88 -28.29
CA CYS A 510 -20.32 -27.71 -27.10
C CYS A 510 -21.26 -28.89 -27.39
N GLY A 511 -20.73 -29.94 -28.03
CA GLY A 511 -21.53 -31.01 -28.63
C GLY A 511 -22.26 -31.96 -27.67
N SER A 512 -21.99 -31.89 -26.36
CA SER A 512 -22.74 -32.66 -25.35
C SER A 512 -23.69 -31.81 -24.51
N LEU A 513 -23.81 -30.51 -24.80
CA LEU A 513 -24.66 -29.61 -24.04
C LEU A 513 -26.12 -29.91 -24.33
N GLU A 514 -26.87 -30.26 -23.29
CA GLU A 514 -28.29 -30.65 -23.33
C GLU A 514 -29.19 -29.44 -23.03
N GLU A 515 -28.79 -28.62 -22.03
CA GLU A 515 -29.52 -27.43 -21.58
C GLU A 515 -28.55 -26.37 -21.05
N ILE A 516 -28.94 -25.09 -21.02
CA ILE A 516 -28.10 -24.02 -20.42
C ILE A 516 -28.27 -24.02 -18.89
N VAL A 517 -29.52 -24.12 -18.43
CA VAL A 517 -29.91 -24.09 -17.02
C VAL A 517 -30.58 -25.40 -16.67
N SER A 518 -29.99 -26.17 -15.77
CA SER A 518 -30.56 -27.45 -15.29
C SER A 518 -31.47 -27.28 -14.09
N ASN A 519 -32.44 -28.18 -13.94
CA ASN A 519 -33.20 -28.30 -12.69
C ASN A 519 -32.28 -28.78 -11.55
N ASP A 520 -32.49 -28.26 -10.35
CA ASP A 520 -31.76 -28.67 -9.15
C ASP A 520 -32.21 -30.10 -8.78
N ASN A 521 -31.54 -31.11 -9.32
CA ASN A 521 -31.70 -32.49 -8.86
C ASN A 521 -30.98 -32.62 -7.53
N VAL A 522 -31.73 -32.55 -6.43
CA VAL A 522 -31.22 -32.88 -5.09
C VAL A 522 -31.04 -34.40 -5.03
N GLU A 523 -29.85 -34.90 -5.35
CA GLU A 523 -29.46 -36.25 -4.94
C GLU A 523 -29.04 -36.22 -3.47
N VAL A 524 -29.98 -36.48 -2.56
CA VAL A 524 -29.66 -36.90 -1.19
C VAL A 524 -30.60 -38.04 -0.80
N GLY A 525 -30.05 -39.26 -0.74
CA GLY A 525 -30.55 -40.39 0.04
C GLY A 525 -32.07 -40.57 0.18
N GLY A 526 -32.73 -41.10 -0.84
CA GLY A 526 -33.88 -41.99 -0.67
C GLY A 526 -35.23 -41.46 -0.15
N GLU A 527 -35.40 -40.17 0.17
CA GLU A 527 -36.72 -39.62 0.51
C GLU A 527 -36.97 -38.28 -0.21
N ALA A 528 -38.07 -38.23 -0.97
CA ALA A 528 -38.49 -37.05 -1.71
C ALA A 528 -38.96 -35.97 -0.74
N VAL A 529 -38.13 -34.94 -0.54
CA VAL A 529 -38.54 -33.71 0.15
C VAL A 529 -39.25 -32.81 -0.85
N GLN A 530 -40.36 -32.27 -0.38
CA GLN A 530 -41.38 -31.54 -1.13
C GLN A 530 -40.76 -30.38 -1.92
N GLN A 531 -40.98 -30.46 -3.23
CA GLN A 531 -40.94 -29.42 -4.24
C GLN A 531 -41.18 -28.03 -3.62
N MET A 532 -40.24 -27.08 -3.79
CA MET A 532 -40.57 -25.66 -3.60
C MET A 532 -41.78 -25.35 -4.47
N ASP A 533 -42.90 -25.02 -3.83
CA ASP A 533 -44.11 -24.58 -4.52
C ASP A 533 -43.86 -23.18 -5.09
N LEU A 534 -43.38 -23.16 -6.34
CA LEU A 534 -43.09 -21.97 -7.14
C LEU A 534 -44.33 -21.11 -7.41
N SER A 535 -45.53 -21.53 -7.00
CA SER A 535 -46.74 -20.70 -7.09
C SER A 535 -46.81 -19.57 -6.04
N THR A 536 -45.93 -19.60 -5.02
CA THR A 536 -45.90 -18.62 -3.92
C THR A 536 -44.77 -17.59 -4.02
N VAL A 537 -43.87 -17.73 -5.00
CA VAL A 537 -42.73 -16.84 -5.21
C VAL A 537 -43.03 -15.93 -6.41
N PRO A 538 -42.82 -14.60 -6.33
CA PRO A 538 -42.87 -13.73 -7.52
C PRO A 538 -41.99 -14.33 -8.63
N PRO A 539 -42.30 -14.12 -9.92
CA PRO A 539 -41.50 -14.69 -11.01
C PRO A 539 -40.01 -14.37 -10.77
N LEU A 540 -39.24 -15.42 -10.50
CA LEU A 540 -37.80 -15.30 -10.26
C LEU A 540 -37.17 -14.92 -11.60
N PHE A 541 -36.89 -13.64 -11.82
CA PHE A 541 -36.35 -13.18 -13.09
C PHE A 541 -34.89 -13.61 -13.23
N PHE A 542 -34.62 -14.50 -14.17
CA PHE A 542 -33.29 -15.00 -14.52
C PHE A 542 -32.61 -14.07 -15.54
N PHE A 543 -31.29 -13.90 -15.45
CA PHE A 543 -30.49 -13.19 -16.46
C PHE A 543 -31.04 -11.80 -16.85
N GLN A 544 -31.44 -11.01 -15.86
CA GLN A 544 -32.18 -9.74 -16.07
C GLN A 544 -31.48 -8.74 -17.00
N ASN A 545 -30.14 -8.72 -16.98
CA ASN A 545 -29.33 -7.81 -17.79
C ASN A 545 -28.75 -8.44 -19.06
N LEU A 546 -29.17 -9.65 -19.44
CA LEU A 546 -28.60 -10.33 -20.60
C LEU A 546 -29.01 -9.63 -21.89
N GLN A 547 -28.03 -9.07 -22.59
CA GLN A 547 -28.20 -8.35 -23.85
C GLN A 547 -27.93 -9.25 -25.05
N LYS A 548 -26.98 -10.18 -24.94
CA LYS A 548 -26.55 -11.03 -26.06
C LYS A 548 -26.43 -12.48 -25.66
N LEU A 549 -27.13 -13.34 -26.40
CA LEU A 549 -27.03 -14.79 -26.29
C LEU A 549 -26.69 -15.39 -27.66
N LEU A 550 -25.48 -15.94 -27.77
CA LEU A 550 -25.01 -16.64 -28.97
C LEU A 550 -24.78 -18.11 -28.67
N ILE A 551 -25.46 -18.98 -29.42
CA ILE A 551 -25.33 -20.42 -29.36
C ILE A 551 -25.06 -20.93 -30.77
N SER A 552 -23.95 -21.63 -30.98
CA SER A 552 -23.67 -22.24 -32.27
C SER A 552 -23.03 -23.61 -32.16
N LYS A 553 -23.45 -24.55 -33.01
CA LYS A 553 -22.88 -25.92 -33.11
C LYS A 553 -22.99 -26.73 -31.81
N CYS A 554 -24.13 -26.64 -31.13
CA CYS A 554 -24.45 -27.40 -29.91
C CYS A 554 -25.55 -28.44 -30.22
N ASN A 555 -25.15 -29.58 -30.77
CA ASN A 555 -26.06 -30.51 -31.48
C ASN A 555 -26.94 -31.41 -30.59
N LYS A 556 -26.78 -31.35 -29.26
CA LYS A 556 -27.59 -32.14 -28.31
C LYS A 556 -28.55 -31.28 -27.50
N MET A 557 -28.67 -30.00 -27.85
CA MET A 557 -29.47 -29.05 -27.09
C MET A 557 -30.95 -29.35 -27.30
N GLU A 558 -31.66 -29.74 -26.24
CA GLU A 558 -33.09 -30.06 -26.32
C GLU A 558 -33.98 -28.81 -26.20
N SER A 559 -33.49 -27.81 -25.47
CA SER A 559 -34.13 -26.50 -25.35
C SER A 559 -33.08 -25.41 -25.10
N VAL A 560 -33.35 -24.21 -25.62
CA VAL A 560 -32.43 -23.07 -25.48
C VAL A 560 -32.59 -22.43 -24.10
N LEU A 561 -33.81 -22.01 -23.75
CA LEU A 561 -34.18 -21.48 -22.43
C LEU A 561 -35.62 -21.91 -22.09
N PRO A 562 -35.91 -22.33 -20.84
CA PRO A 562 -37.28 -22.63 -20.43
C PRO A 562 -38.15 -21.36 -20.41
N LEU A 563 -39.47 -21.51 -20.60
CA LEU A 563 -40.40 -20.37 -20.72
C LEU A 563 -40.30 -19.38 -19.54
N ILE A 564 -40.09 -19.90 -18.33
CA ILE A 564 -39.92 -19.12 -17.10
C ILE A 564 -38.66 -18.24 -17.08
N VAL A 565 -37.63 -18.61 -17.86
CA VAL A 565 -36.40 -17.82 -18.02
C VAL A 565 -36.61 -16.70 -19.05
N VAL A 566 -37.41 -16.95 -20.08
CA VAL A 566 -37.72 -15.95 -21.13
C VAL A 566 -38.40 -14.71 -20.55
N GLU A 567 -39.26 -14.87 -19.54
CA GLU A 567 -39.92 -13.76 -18.84
C GLU A 567 -38.94 -12.82 -18.09
N GLY A 568 -37.70 -13.27 -17.85
CA GLY A 568 -36.64 -12.47 -17.22
C GLY A 568 -35.74 -11.70 -18.18
N LEU A 569 -35.77 -12.01 -19.48
CA LEU A 569 -34.82 -11.47 -20.48
C LEU A 569 -35.26 -10.10 -21.03
N ASN A 570 -35.57 -9.16 -20.15
CA ASN A 570 -36.15 -7.86 -20.52
C ASN A 570 -35.20 -6.97 -21.33
N LEU A 571 -33.89 -7.25 -21.30
CA LEU A 571 -32.85 -6.46 -21.95
C LEU A 571 -32.17 -7.19 -23.12
N LEU A 572 -32.70 -8.34 -23.56
CA LEU A 572 -32.10 -9.13 -24.63
C LEU A 572 -32.27 -8.44 -26.00
N GLU A 573 -31.16 -8.02 -26.57
CA GLU A 573 -31.09 -7.35 -27.87
C GLU A 573 -30.80 -8.33 -29.01
N GLU A 574 -30.01 -9.36 -28.73
CA GLU A 574 -29.49 -10.28 -29.75
C GLU A 574 -29.55 -11.74 -29.27
N LEU A 575 -30.38 -12.56 -29.95
CA LEU A 575 -30.42 -14.01 -29.78
C LEU A 575 -30.04 -14.68 -31.10
N ILE A 576 -28.91 -15.37 -31.12
CA ILE A 576 -28.45 -16.15 -32.28
C ILE A 576 -28.33 -17.61 -31.87
N VAL A 577 -29.12 -18.46 -32.54
CA VAL A 577 -29.02 -19.91 -32.45
C VAL A 577 -28.72 -20.44 -33.84
N ASP A 578 -27.52 -20.96 -34.03
CA ASP A 578 -27.03 -21.41 -35.34
C ASP A 578 -26.53 -22.86 -35.26
N SER A 579 -26.86 -23.67 -36.26
CA SER A 579 -26.30 -25.01 -36.41
C SER A 579 -26.45 -25.90 -35.16
N CYS A 580 -27.55 -25.74 -34.41
CA CYS A 580 -27.96 -26.61 -33.29
C CYS A 580 -29.17 -27.42 -33.78
N ASN A 581 -29.11 -28.74 -33.67
CA ASN A 581 -30.07 -29.67 -34.30
C ASN A 581 -31.18 -30.09 -33.35
#